data_AF-A0A353H2P9-F1
#
_entry.id   AF-A0A353H2P9-F1
#
_cell.length_a   1.000
_cell.length_b   1.000
_cell.length_c   1.000
_cell.angle_alpha   90.00
_cell.angle_beta   90.00
_cell.angle_gamma   90.00
#
_symmetry.space_group_name_H-M   'P 1'
#
loop_
_entity.id
_entity.type
_entity.pdbx_description
1 polymer ?
#
loop_
_entity_poly.entity_id
_entity_poly.type
_entity_poly.pdbx_seq_one_letter_code
_entity_poly.pdbx_strand_id
1 'polypeptide(L)'
;FAGLNYARLAEVDAQWPPVGGKDMYFAGTGNKNTQGVGIVLELDRAATSVSENAFPSAIPLAAGEMLAVPVTSLYNHGLQMKASDLLKNRTPGAAFVLNPEDSSALNVPSGGNLSLQMETHTYTGKAEISEHVPQGVVLVRREMGVPLVDPSAVRLAVTERESDLDR
;
A
#
# COMPACT_ATOMS: atom_id res chain seq x y z
N PHE A 1 2.87 8.39 37.58
CA PHE A 1 1.49 7.87 37.53
C PHE A 1 0.79 8.04 38.88
N ALA A 2 0.44 9.28 39.24
CA ALA A 2 -0.31 9.55 40.47
C ALA A 2 -1.81 9.35 40.18
N GLY A 3 -2.54 8.63 41.04
CA GLY A 3 -4.00 8.48 40.94
C GLY A 3 -4.52 7.31 40.09
N LEU A 4 -3.65 6.54 39.43
CA LEU A 4 -4.02 5.29 38.75
C LEU A 4 -4.23 4.16 39.75
N ASN A 5 -5.46 3.67 39.86
CA ASN A 5 -5.77 2.45 40.61
C ASN A 5 -6.84 1.64 39.86
N TYR A 6 -6.97 0.36 40.23
CA TYR A 6 -7.92 -0.54 39.59
C TYR A 6 -9.38 -0.08 39.70
N ALA A 7 -9.76 0.61 40.78
CA ALA A 7 -11.11 1.13 40.92
C ALA A 7 -11.41 2.26 39.91
N ARG A 8 -10.45 3.16 39.68
CA ARG A 8 -10.53 4.25 38.68
C ARG A 8 -10.55 3.70 37.25
N LEU A 9 -9.80 2.65 36.97
CA LEU A 9 -9.77 2.02 35.65
C LEU A 9 -11.08 1.26 35.33
N ALA A 10 -11.73 0.73 36.37
CA ALA A 10 -12.98 -0.01 36.27
C ALA A 10 -14.24 0.88 36.31
N GLU A 11 -14.07 2.20 36.37
CA GLU A 11 -15.18 3.15 36.41
C GLU A 11 -15.95 3.15 35.08
N VAL A 12 -17.26 3.00 35.17
CA VAL A 12 -18.16 2.92 34.01
C VAL A 12 -18.90 4.23 33.85
N ASP A 13 -18.64 4.93 32.75
CA ASP A 13 -19.42 6.09 32.34
C ASP A 13 -20.65 5.70 31.52
N ALA A 14 -21.71 6.49 31.66
CA ALA A 14 -22.91 6.33 30.85
C ALA A 14 -22.62 6.62 29.37
N GLN A 15 -22.77 5.60 28.52
CA GLN A 15 -22.59 5.72 27.07
C GLN A 15 -23.91 6.13 26.40
N TRP A 16 -23.84 7.10 25.49
CA TRP A 16 -24.97 7.52 24.66
C TRP A 16 -24.67 7.34 23.17
N PRO A 17 -25.54 6.68 22.38
CA PRO A 17 -26.80 6.03 22.79
C PRO A 17 -26.55 4.84 23.73
N PRO A 18 -27.54 4.43 24.53
CA PRO A 18 -27.37 3.32 25.48
C PRO A 18 -27.12 2.02 24.72
N VAL A 19 -25.91 1.48 24.85
CA VAL A 19 -25.47 0.24 24.19
C VAL A 19 -25.71 -0.96 25.11
N GLY A 20 -26.23 -2.07 24.58
CA GLY A 20 -26.36 -3.35 25.27
C GLY A 20 -27.42 -3.40 26.38
N GLY A 21 -28.42 -2.52 26.33
CA GLY A 21 -29.63 -2.59 27.15
C GLY A 21 -30.69 -3.55 26.58
N LYS A 22 -31.85 -3.68 27.27
CA LYS A 22 -32.98 -4.51 26.78
C LYS A 22 -33.51 -4.06 25.42
N ASP A 23 -33.41 -2.77 25.14
CA ASP A 23 -33.81 -2.14 23.89
C ASP A 23 -32.59 -2.11 22.93
N MET A 24 -32.33 -3.24 22.28
CA MET A 24 -31.14 -3.47 21.44
C MET A 24 -31.07 -2.65 20.13
N TYR A 25 -31.90 -1.61 19.98
CA TYR A 25 -32.05 -0.87 18.72
C TYR A 25 -30.74 -0.23 18.22
N PHE A 26 -29.79 0.03 19.11
CA PHE A 26 -28.54 0.75 18.78
C PHE A 26 -27.27 -0.08 18.95
N ALA A 27 -27.37 -1.36 19.34
CA ALA A 27 -26.22 -2.08 19.87
C ALA A 27 -25.71 -3.24 19.00
N GLY A 28 -26.54 -3.90 18.18
CA GLY A 28 -26.10 -5.09 17.44
C GLY A 28 -25.50 -6.15 18.40
N THR A 29 -24.20 -6.41 18.31
CA THR A 29 -23.43 -7.28 19.24
C THR A 29 -22.79 -6.55 20.43
N GLY A 30 -23.09 -5.26 20.60
CA GLY A 30 -22.59 -4.41 21.68
C GLY A 30 -23.22 -4.78 23.01
N ASN A 31 -22.37 -5.12 23.98
CA ASN A 31 -22.79 -5.42 25.35
C ASN A 31 -22.65 -4.19 26.23
N LYS A 32 -23.46 -4.11 27.29
CA LYS A 32 -23.36 -3.06 28.29
C LYS A 32 -21.96 -3.10 28.92
N ASN A 33 -21.27 -1.97 28.93
CA ASN A 33 -20.00 -1.88 29.64
C ASN A 33 -20.23 -2.00 31.15
N THR A 34 -19.56 -2.97 31.78
CA THR A 34 -19.55 -3.19 33.24
C THR A 34 -18.14 -3.22 33.83
N GLN A 35 -17.12 -3.04 32.98
CA GLN A 35 -15.71 -3.22 33.34
C GLN A 35 -14.88 -1.93 33.24
N GLY A 36 -15.51 -0.83 32.83
CA GLY A 36 -14.90 0.48 32.68
C GLY A 36 -14.24 0.68 31.31
N VAL A 37 -13.78 1.90 31.04
CA VAL A 37 -13.12 2.29 29.78
C VAL A 37 -11.65 2.66 29.98
N GLY A 38 -11.14 2.55 31.20
CA GLY A 38 -9.84 3.07 31.59
C GLY A 38 -9.86 4.58 31.86
N ILE A 39 -8.69 5.16 32.09
CA ILE A 39 -8.53 6.60 32.33
C ILE A 39 -7.67 7.24 31.24
N VAL A 40 -8.02 8.47 30.85
CA VAL A 40 -7.18 9.29 29.99
C VAL A 40 -6.07 9.90 30.85
N LEU A 41 -4.81 9.70 30.45
CA LEU A 41 -3.68 10.30 31.12
C LEU A 41 -3.56 11.77 30.72
N GLU A 42 -3.26 12.63 31.69
CA GLU A 42 -2.94 14.01 31.39
C GLU A 42 -1.69 14.08 30.50
N LEU A 43 -1.77 14.92 29.48
CA LEU A 43 -0.63 15.19 28.62
C LEU A 43 0.44 15.90 29.46
N ASP A 44 1.65 15.34 29.50
CA ASP A 44 2.79 16.00 30.11
C ASP A 44 3.12 17.26 29.30
N ARG A 45 2.72 18.43 29.82
CA ARG A 45 2.97 19.73 29.16
C ARG A 45 4.46 20.12 29.17
N ALA A 46 5.29 19.46 29.97
CA ALA A 46 6.74 19.67 29.97
C ALA A 46 7.45 18.82 28.89
N ALA A 47 6.80 17.77 28.35
CA ALA A 47 7.26 17.00 27.20
C ALA A 47 7.13 17.85 25.92
N THR A 48 7.96 18.87 25.80
CA THR A 48 7.95 19.86 24.70
C THR A 48 8.72 19.36 23.48
N SER A 49 9.49 18.29 23.62
CA SER A 49 10.18 17.66 22.50
C SER A 49 9.22 16.71 21.79
N VAL A 50 8.42 17.25 20.88
CA VAL A 50 7.97 16.44 19.74
C VAL A 50 9.26 16.01 19.05
N SER A 51 9.56 14.72 19.06
CA SER A 51 10.67 14.19 18.25
C SER A 51 10.45 14.71 16.84
N GLU A 52 11.37 15.52 16.31
CA GLU A 52 11.34 15.87 14.90
C GLU A 52 11.40 14.56 14.14
N ASN A 53 10.27 14.16 13.55
CA ASN A 53 10.24 13.00 12.68
C ASN A 53 11.14 13.36 11.50
N ALA A 54 12.31 12.72 11.41
CA ALA A 54 13.18 12.86 10.28
C ALA A 54 12.41 12.43 9.03
N PHE A 55 12.17 13.37 8.12
CA PHE A 55 11.63 13.03 6.82
C PHE A 55 12.66 12.16 6.09
N PRO A 56 12.21 11.12 5.36
CA PRO A 56 13.12 10.33 4.55
C PRO A 56 13.80 11.24 3.52
N SER A 57 15.10 11.04 3.33
CA SER A 57 15.86 11.75 2.30
C SER A 57 15.26 11.51 0.92
N ALA A 58 15.16 12.56 0.10
CA ALA A 58 14.71 12.43 -1.27
C ALA A 58 15.65 11.51 -2.07
N ILE A 59 15.08 10.64 -2.90
CA ILE A 59 15.83 9.78 -3.79
C ILE A 59 16.30 10.62 -4.98
N PRO A 60 17.62 10.74 -5.23
CA PRO A 60 18.12 11.46 -6.38
C PRO A 60 17.76 10.70 -7.67
N LEU A 61 17.18 11.41 -8.63
CA LEU A 61 16.83 10.88 -9.96
C LEU A 61 17.79 11.47 -11.00
N ALA A 62 18.49 10.64 -11.76
CA ALA A 62 19.25 11.09 -12.92
C ALA A 62 18.33 11.39 -14.12
N ALA A 63 18.87 12.07 -15.14
CA ALA A 63 18.13 12.36 -16.35
C ALA A 63 17.67 11.06 -17.05
N GLY A 64 16.35 10.91 -17.22
CA GLY A 64 15.73 9.72 -17.80
C GLY A 64 15.53 8.55 -16.83
N GLU A 65 15.74 8.76 -15.53
CA GLU A 65 15.30 7.83 -14.49
C GLU A 65 13.92 8.23 -13.96
N MET A 66 13.18 7.22 -13.51
CA MET A 66 11.87 7.38 -12.91
C MET A 66 11.87 6.81 -11.50
N LEU A 67 10.99 7.32 -10.66
CA LEU A 67 10.81 6.80 -9.32
C LEU A 67 9.93 5.55 -9.37
N ALA A 68 10.51 4.38 -9.13
CA ALA A 68 9.73 3.16 -8.91
C ALA A 68 9.24 3.10 -7.47
N VAL A 69 7.92 3.03 -7.29
CA VAL A 69 7.30 2.90 -5.96
C VAL A 69 6.64 1.53 -5.85
N PRO A 70 7.05 0.69 -4.89
CA PRO A 70 6.43 -0.60 -4.70
C PRO A 70 5.06 -0.44 -4.04
N VAL A 71 4.04 -1.04 -4.66
CA VAL A 71 2.66 -1.03 -4.15
C VAL A 71 2.16 -2.45 -3.90
N THR A 72 1.39 -2.64 -2.83
CA THR A 72 0.72 -3.90 -2.55
C THR A 72 -0.61 -3.96 -3.30
N SER A 73 -0.83 -5.03 -4.04
CA SER A 73 -2.12 -5.34 -4.66
C SER A 73 -2.83 -6.41 -3.86
N LEU A 74 -4.16 -6.28 -3.71
CA LEU A 74 -4.99 -7.28 -3.02
C LEU A 74 -4.90 -8.65 -3.70
N TYR A 75 -4.92 -8.66 -5.03
CA TYR A 75 -4.69 -9.84 -5.83
C TYR A 75 -3.30 -9.76 -6.44
N ASN A 76 -2.47 -10.75 -6.13
CA ASN A 76 -1.08 -10.82 -6.54
C ASN A 76 -0.74 -12.23 -7.02
N HIS A 77 0.53 -12.48 -7.33
CA HIS A 77 1.04 -13.79 -7.76
C HIS A 77 1.69 -14.58 -6.62
N GLY A 78 1.34 -14.28 -5.36
CA GLY A 78 1.72 -15.03 -4.18
C GLY A 78 1.14 -16.45 -4.16
N LEU A 79 1.72 -17.32 -3.34
CA LEU A 79 1.43 -18.76 -3.35
C LEU A 79 -0.06 -19.08 -3.13
N GLN A 80 -0.70 -18.39 -2.17
CA GLN A 80 -2.12 -18.60 -1.86
C GLN A 80 -3.05 -18.14 -2.98
N MET A 81 -2.69 -17.05 -3.67
CA MET A 81 -3.49 -16.50 -4.78
C MET A 81 -3.34 -17.36 -6.04
N LYS A 82 -2.11 -17.83 -6.36
CA LYS A 82 -1.85 -18.73 -7.50
C LYS A 82 -2.57 -20.08 -7.39
N ALA A 83 -2.71 -20.60 -6.17
CA ALA A 83 -3.36 -21.88 -5.93
C ALA A 83 -4.89 -21.85 -6.09
N SER A 84 -5.51 -20.67 -6.15
CA SER A 84 -6.96 -20.54 -6.24
C SER A 84 -7.44 -20.37 -7.68
N ASP A 85 -8.12 -21.38 -8.22
CA ASP A 85 -8.71 -21.31 -9.57
C ASP A 85 -9.75 -20.19 -9.72
N LEU A 86 -10.49 -19.88 -8.64
CA LEU A 86 -11.51 -18.83 -8.65
C LEU A 86 -10.92 -17.41 -8.76
N LEU A 87 -9.71 -17.20 -8.25
CA LEU A 87 -9.10 -15.86 -8.17
C LEU A 87 -8.20 -15.54 -9.35
N LYS A 88 -7.83 -16.53 -10.19
CA LYS A 88 -6.95 -16.34 -11.36
C LYS A 88 -7.40 -15.21 -12.28
N ASN A 89 -8.70 -15.06 -12.51
CA ASN A 89 -9.27 -14.02 -13.38
C ASN A 89 -9.36 -12.63 -12.73
N ARG A 90 -9.14 -12.53 -11.41
CA ARG A 90 -9.16 -11.28 -10.66
C ARG A 90 -7.76 -10.74 -10.36
N THR A 91 -6.72 -11.55 -10.56
CA THR A 91 -5.33 -11.10 -10.46
C THR A 91 -4.99 -10.22 -11.66
N PRO A 92 -4.56 -8.97 -11.43
CA PRO A 92 -4.15 -8.10 -12.52
C PRO A 92 -3.00 -8.71 -13.31
N GLY A 93 -3.04 -8.65 -14.64
CA GLY A 93 -1.93 -9.14 -15.47
C GLY A 93 -0.75 -8.18 -15.59
N ALA A 94 -0.90 -6.94 -15.12
CA ALA A 94 0.09 -5.88 -15.23
C ALA A 94 0.91 -5.73 -13.94
N ALA A 95 2.23 -5.76 -14.09
CA ALA A 95 3.19 -5.56 -13.01
C ALA A 95 3.51 -4.06 -12.79
N PHE A 96 3.40 -3.25 -13.85
CA PHE A 96 3.72 -1.82 -13.83
C PHE A 96 2.48 -0.99 -14.08
N VAL A 97 2.32 0.13 -13.37
CA VAL A 97 1.30 1.13 -13.66
C VAL A 97 1.98 2.47 -13.93
N LEU A 98 1.64 3.09 -15.05
CA LEU A 98 2.25 4.31 -15.58
C LEU A 98 1.19 5.39 -15.81
N ASN A 99 1.64 6.65 -15.80
CA ASN A 99 0.85 7.78 -16.27
C ASN A 99 0.71 7.73 -17.82
N PRO A 100 -0.42 8.20 -18.39
CA PRO A 100 -0.59 8.29 -19.84
C PRO A 100 0.49 9.09 -20.59
N GLU A 101 1.02 10.17 -19.99
CA GLU A 101 2.06 11.00 -20.59
C GLU A 101 3.39 10.25 -20.66
N ASP A 102 3.78 9.55 -19.58
CA ASP A 102 5.00 8.75 -19.53
C ASP A 102 4.92 7.54 -20.48
N SER A 103 3.76 6.91 -20.55
CA SER A 103 3.47 5.84 -21.51
C SER A 103 3.59 6.31 -22.96
N SER A 104 3.12 7.53 -23.26
CA SER A 104 3.24 8.12 -24.59
C SER A 104 4.69 8.49 -24.91
N ALA A 105 5.43 9.05 -23.94
CA ALA A 105 6.85 9.36 -24.10
C ALA A 105 7.71 8.10 -24.35
N LEU A 106 7.35 6.98 -23.70
CA LEU A 106 8.00 5.69 -23.86
C LEU A 106 7.44 4.85 -25.03
N ASN A 107 6.36 5.28 -25.71
CA ASN A 107 5.64 4.51 -26.74
C ASN A 107 5.16 3.12 -26.29
N VAL A 108 4.69 2.98 -25.04
CA VAL A 108 4.19 1.70 -24.49
C VAL A 108 2.68 1.73 -24.34
N PRO A 109 1.92 0.91 -25.09
CA PRO A 109 0.47 0.82 -24.91
C PRO A 109 0.08 0.06 -23.63
N SER A 110 -1.17 0.19 -23.19
CA SER A 110 -1.71 -0.60 -22.08
C SER A 110 -1.65 -2.10 -22.43
N GLY A 111 -1.13 -2.92 -21.51
CA GLY A 111 -0.83 -4.33 -21.72
C GLY A 111 0.51 -4.61 -22.43
N GLY A 112 1.23 -3.56 -22.84
CA GLY A 112 2.55 -3.67 -23.46
C GLY A 112 3.63 -4.20 -22.51
N ASN A 113 4.67 -4.81 -23.06
CA ASN A 113 5.80 -5.29 -22.29
C ASN A 113 6.79 -4.15 -22.01
N LEU A 114 7.16 -4.01 -20.75
CA LEU A 114 8.10 -3.04 -20.25
C LEU A 114 9.21 -3.78 -19.51
N SER A 115 10.44 -3.37 -19.74
CA SER A 115 11.59 -3.78 -18.93
C SER A 115 11.97 -2.66 -17.98
N LEU A 116 12.14 -3.03 -16.72
CA LEU A 116 12.59 -2.19 -15.64
C LEU A 116 14.01 -2.61 -15.28
N GLN A 117 14.96 -1.70 -15.49
CA GLN A 117 16.36 -1.90 -15.15
C GLN A 117 16.62 -1.32 -13.76
N MET A 118 17.03 -2.20 -12.84
CA MET A 118 17.46 -1.88 -11.49
C MET A 118 18.88 -2.36 -11.30
N GLU A 119 19.81 -1.44 -11.03
CA GLU A 119 21.22 -1.76 -10.82
C GLU A 119 21.77 -2.63 -11.98
N THR A 120 21.99 -3.93 -11.72
CA THR A 120 22.55 -4.91 -12.66
C THR A 120 21.49 -5.87 -13.24
N HIS A 121 20.24 -5.80 -12.77
CA HIS A 121 19.17 -6.73 -13.18
C HIS A 121 18.08 -6.03 -13.97
N THR A 122 17.58 -6.71 -14.98
CA THR A 122 16.45 -6.26 -15.80
C THR A 122 15.26 -7.18 -15.55
N TYR A 123 14.12 -6.58 -15.20
CA TYR A 123 12.88 -7.30 -14.96
C TYR A 123 11.84 -6.91 -16.00
N THR A 124 11.18 -7.89 -16.62
CA THR A 124 10.17 -7.66 -17.65
C THR A 124 8.77 -7.90 -17.08
N GLY A 125 7.81 -7.07 -17.48
CA GLY A 125 6.42 -7.19 -17.04
C GLY A 125 5.48 -6.34 -17.88
N LYS A 126 4.18 -6.59 -17.75
CA LYS A 126 3.16 -5.82 -18.48
C LYS A 126 2.88 -4.49 -17.82
N ALA A 127 2.67 -3.46 -18.63
CA ALA A 127 2.28 -2.12 -18.20
C ALA A 127 0.76 -1.92 -18.24
N GLU A 128 0.23 -1.16 -17.29
CA GLU A 128 -1.14 -0.67 -17.22
C GLU A 128 -1.09 0.86 -17.17
N ILE A 129 -2.00 1.53 -17.86
CA ILE A 129 -2.03 3.00 -17.92
C ILE A 129 -3.14 3.49 -17.00
N SER A 130 -2.84 4.47 -16.13
CA SER A 130 -3.81 5.07 -15.24
C SER A 130 -3.50 6.55 -14.99
N GLU A 131 -4.53 7.39 -15.10
CA GLU A 131 -4.46 8.84 -14.79
C GLU A 131 -4.23 9.13 -13.30
N HIS A 132 -4.40 8.13 -12.43
CA HIS A 132 -4.21 8.26 -10.99
C HIS A 132 -2.75 8.14 -10.57
N VAL A 133 -1.84 7.82 -11.50
CA VAL A 133 -0.40 7.77 -11.24
C VAL A 133 0.21 9.12 -11.61
N PRO A 134 0.97 9.77 -10.70
CA PRO A 134 1.64 11.02 -11.03
C PRO A 134 2.75 10.79 -12.07
N GLN A 135 3.02 11.82 -12.88
CA GLN A 135 4.07 11.80 -13.88
C GLN A 135 5.47 11.59 -13.26
N GLY A 136 6.34 10.83 -13.95
CA GLY A 136 7.70 10.52 -13.50
C GLY A 136 7.77 9.42 -12.42
N VAL A 137 6.63 8.82 -12.07
CA VAL A 137 6.51 7.73 -11.09
C VAL A 137 5.96 6.49 -11.78
N VAL A 138 6.58 5.34 -11.51
CA VAL A 138 6.05 4.02 -11.90
C VAL A 138 5.67 3.25 -10.66
N LEU A 139 4.41 2.79 -10.61
CA LEU A 139 3.98 1.90 -9.53
C LEU A 139 4.33 0.47 -9.91
N VAL A 140 5.09 -0.20 -9.05
CA VAL A 140 5.48 -1.61 -9.24
C VAL A 140 4.68 -2.46 -8.28
N ARG A 141 3.79 -3.31 -8.80
CA ARG A 141 3.01 -4.21 -7.96
C ARG A 141 3.90 -5.30 -7.39
N ARG A 142 3.95 -5.39 -6.06
CA ARG A 142 4.73 -6.41 -5.35
C ARG A 142 4.22 -7.82 -5.71
N GLU A 143 5.15 -8.76 -5.65
CA GLU A 143 4.92 -10.18 -5.94
C GLU A 143 4.48 -10.47 -7.39
N MET A 144 4.68 -9.54 -8.32
CA MET A 144 4.37 -9.71 -9.76
C MET A 144 5.60 -10.00 -10.63
N GLY A 145 6.70 -10.51 -10.05
CA GLY A 145 7.93 -10.85 -10.76
C GLY A 145 9.06 -9.81 -10.66
N VAL A 146 8.82 -8.69 -9.98
CA VAL A 146 9.83 -7.64 -9.72
C VAL A 146 10.08 -7.55 -8.21
N PRO A 147 11.30 -7.82 -7.72
CA PRO A 147 11.64 -7.79 -6.30
C PRO A 147 11.96 -6.36 -5.81
N LEU A 148 11.01 -5.43 -5.95
CA LEU A 148 11.16 -4.06 -5.43
C LEU A 148 10.59 -3.97 -4.00
N VAL A 149 11.47 -3.69 -3.03
CA VAL A 149 11.11 -3.58 -1.61
C VAL A 149 10.88 -2.13 -1.22
N ASP A 150 11.82 -1.25 -1.54
CA ASP A 150 11.78 0.18 -1.22
C ASP A 150 11.68 1.01 -2.51
N PRO A 151 11.19 2.26 -2.43
CA PRO A 151 11.20 3.14 -3.59
C PRO A 151 12.63 3.35 -4.10
N SER A 152 12.85 3.24 -5.41
CA SER A 152 14.18 3.39 -6.00
C SER A 152 14.13 4.11 -7.36
N ALA A 153 15.26 4.70 -7.73
CA ALA A 153 15.45 5.22 -9.08
C ALA A 153 15.64 4.04 -10.05
N VAL A 154 14.85 4.02 -11.13
CA VAL A 154 14.92 2.96 -12.14
C VAL A 154 14.93 3.57 -13.53
N ARG A 155 15.49 2.82 -14.49
CA ARG A 155 15.37 3.12 -15.91
C ARG A 155 14.37 2.17 -16.55
N LEU A 156 13.46 2.72 -17.34
CA LEU A 156 12.51 1.94 -18.12
C LEU A 156 12.98 1.84 -19.57
N ALA A 157 12.82 0.65 -20.15
CA ALA A 157 13.03 0.41 -21.57
C ALA A 157 11.91 -0.46 -22.13
N VAL A 158 11.47 -0.18 -23.35
CA VAL A 158 10.48 -1.01 -24.04
C VAL A 158 11.16 -2.29 -24.52
N THR A 159 10.58 -3.44 -24.19
CA THR A 159 10.99 -4.70 -24.78
C THR A 159 10.09 -4.98 -25.98
N GLU A 160 10.65 -4.88 -27.19
CA GLU A 160 9.95 -5.36 -28.39
C GLU A 160 9.76 -6.88 -28.32
N ARG A 161 8.64 -7.34 -28.89
CA ARG A 161 8.17 -8.72 -28.94
C ARG A 161 9.31 -9.73 -29.07
N GLU A 162 9.33 -10.71 -28.17
CA GLU A 162 9.86 -12.02 -28.51
C GLU A 162 8.95 -12.58 -29.62
N SER A 163 9.52 -12.56 -30.83
CA SER A 163 8.95 -13.04 -32.08
C SER A 163 8.66 -14.53 -32.01
N ASP A 164 7.50 -14.92 -32.56
CA ASP A 164 7.21 -16.18 -33.23
C ASP A 164 8.35 -17.22 -33.21
N LEU A 165 8.34 -18.12 -32.23
CA LEU A 165 9.08 -19.37 -32.27
C LEU A 165 8.40 -20.39 -31.34
N ASP A 166 7.28 -20.92 -31.80
CA ASP A 166 7.16 -22.38 -31.88
C ASP A 166 6.12 -22.77 -32.94
N ARG A 167 6.61 -23.54 -33.91
CA ARG A 167 5.86 -24.22 -34.97
C ARG A 167 5.44 -25.59 -34.48
#